data_AF-A0A7W0JV40-F1
#
_entry.id   AF-A0A7W0JV40-F1
#
_cell.length_a   1.000
_cell.length_b   1.000
_cell.length_c   1.000
_cell.angle_alpha   90.00
_cell.angle_beta   90.00
_cell.angle_gamma   90.00
#
_symmetry.space_group_name_H-M   'P 1'
#
loop_
_entity.id
_entity.type
_entity.pdbx_description
1 polymer ?
#
loop_
_entity_poly.entity_id
_entity_poly.type
_entity_poly.pdbx_seq_one_letter_code
_entity_poly.pdbx_strand_id
1 'polypeptide(L)'
;MGLIIFFIMVVAAFNIVGTLTMVVTDKTREIGILRAMGLTSPAVARVFLVQGAVIGVVGTAMGLLLGLTVAYVVDTSGWIRINPAVYFIDHLPVHIEWQDVVVVVAASLAIAVLATIYPSRSAAALTPVEAIRHE
;
A
#
# COMPACT_ATOMS: atom_id res chain seq x y z
N MET A 1 -5.91 -21.31 1.77
CA MET A 1 -4.80 -20.35 1.88
C MET A 1 -5.08 -19.03 1.15
N GLY A 2 -5.37 -19.04 -0.16
CA GLY A 2 -5.54 -17.81 -0.96
C GLY A 2 -6.65 -16.84 -0.49
N LEU A 3 -7.75 -17.33 0.09
CA LEU A 3 -8.81 -16.48 0.65
C LEU A 3 -8.32 -15.57 1.77
N ILE A 4 -7.41 -16.05 2.64
CA ILE A 4 -6.89 -15.26 3.76
C ILE A 4 -6.01 -14.12 3.24
N ILE A 5 -5.11 -14.41 2.29
CA ILE A 5 -4.25 -13.42 1.65
C ILE A 5 -5.10 -12.36 0.93
N PHE A 6 -6.15 -12.79 0.25
CA PHE A 6 -7.09 -11.89 -0.39
C PHE A 6 -7.74 -10.92 0.61
N PHE A 7 -8.25 -11.40 1.74
CA PHE A 7 -8.83 -10.52 2.76
C PHE A 7 -7.81 -9.55 3.36
N ILE A 8 -6.59 -10.00 3.64
CA ILE A 8 -5.52 -9.12 4.14
C ILE A 8 -5.20 -8.01 3.14
N MET A 9 -5.10 -8.34 1.85
CA MET A 9 -4.89 -7.37 0.77
C MET A 9 -6.03 -6.36 0.67
N VAL A 10 -7.28 -6.81 0.80
CA VAL A 10 -8.45 -5.93 0.81
C VAL A 10 -8.42 -4.95 1.98
N VAL A 11 -8.11 -5.42 3.19
CA VAL A 11 -7.98 -4.56 4.39
C VAL A 11 -6.87 -3.53 4.20
N ALA A 12 -5.71 -3.94 3.65
CA ALA A 12 -4.61 -3.03 3.35
C ALA A 12 -5.02 -1.96 2.31
N ALA A 13 -5.74 -2.35 1.26
CA ALA A 13 -6.25 -1.42 0.25
C ALA A 13 -7.19 -0.37 0.85
N PHE A 14 -8.13 -0.80 1.71
CA PHE A 14 -9.03 0.12 2.42
C PHE A 14 -8.29 1.09 3.33
N ASN A 15 -7.21 0.64 3.96
CA ASN A 15 -6.38 1.52 4.77
C ASN A 15 -5.77 2.65 3.93
N ILE A 16 -5.20 2.33 2.76
CA ILE A 16 -4.68 3.34 1.82
C ILE A 16 -5.77 4.32 1.40
N VAL A 17 -6.95 3.83 1.01
CA VAL A 17 -8.09 4.67 0.63
C VAL A 17 -8.48 5.60 1.79
N GLY A 18 -8.64 5.05 3.00
CA GLY A 18 -9.05 5.80 4.19
C GLY A 18 -8.04 6.88 4.55
N THR A 19 -6.76 6.55 4.61
CA THR A 19 -5.69 7.51 4.92
C THR A 19 -5.60 8.61 3.87
N LEU A 20 -5.63 8.29 2.58
CA LEU A 20 -5.57 9.32 1.54
C LEU A 20 -6.82 10.19 1.54
N THR A 21 -8.00 9.61 1.74
CA THR A 21 -9.24 10.38 1.83
C THR A 21 -9.21 11.32 3.03
N MET A 22 -8.71 10.87 4.18
CA MET A 22 -8.49 11.72 5.36
C MET A 22 -7.52 12.87 5.03
N VAL A 23 -6.39 12.58 4.39
CA VAL A 23 -5.42 13.62 3.98
C VAL A 23 -6.05 14.64 3.02
N VAL A 24 -6.88 14.19 2.08
CA VAL A 24 -7.61 15.08 1.16
C VAL A 24 -8.52 16.02 1.95
N THR A 25 -9.30 15.47 2.89
CA THR A 25 -10.23 16.25 3.71
C THR A 25 -9.48 17.25 4.60
N ASP A 26 -8.42 16.82 5.29
CA ASP A 26 -7.61 17.67 6.16
C ASP A 26 -6.91 18.81 5.39
N LYS A 27 -6.54 18.56 4.12
CA LYS A 27 -5.88 19.55 3.26
C LYS A 27 -6.83 20.26 2.29
N THR A 28 -8.14 20.15 2.47
CA THR A 28 -9.15 20.78 1.59
C THR A 28 -8.91 22.29 1.41
N ARG A 29 -8.59 23.02 2.49
CA ARG A 29 -8.31 24.46 2.43
C ARG A 29 -7.07 24.79 1.59
N GLU A 30 -5.99 24.03 1.77
CA GLU A 30 -4.75 24.20 0.99
C GLU A 30 -4.97 23.92 -0.49
N ILE A 31 -5.77 22.88 -0.82
CA ILE A 31 -6.19 22.57 -2.19
C ILE A 31 -6.99 23.74 -2.78
N GLY A 32 -7.92 24.31 -2.00
CA GLY A 32 -8.71 25.48 -2.39
C GLY A 32 -7.85 26.71 -2.74
N ILE A 33 -6.83 27.00 -1.92
CA ILE A 33 -5.87 28.10 -2.17
C ILE A 33 -5.07 27.84 -3.44
N LEU A 34 -4.54 26.63 -3.62
CA LEU A 34 -3.80 26.25 -4.83
C LEU A 34 -4.68 26.36 -6.09
N ARG A 35 -5.95 25.93 -6.01
CA ARG A 35 -6.91 26.07 -7.11
C ARG A 35 -7.24 27.53 -7.41
N ALA A 36 -7.34 28.39 -6.40
CA ALA A 36 -7.54 29.83 -6.59
C ALA A 36 -6.33 30.51 -7.26
N MET A 37 -5.11 29.99 -7.04
CA MET A 37 -3.90 30.44 -7.73
C MET A 37 -3.74 29.87 -9.16
N GLY A 38 -4.71 29.09 -9.65
CA GLY A 38 -4.74 28.57 -11.02
C GLY A 38 -4.35 27.10 -11.18
N LEU A 39 -4.22 26.33 -10.09
CA LEU A 39 -3.98 24.88 -10.18
C LEU A 39 -5.21 24.17 -10.77
N THR A 40 -5.00 23.37 -11.80
CA THR A 40 -6.06 22.63 -12.49
C THR A 40 -6.43 21.33 -11.74
N SER A 41 -7.69 20.90 -11.84
CA SER A 41 -8.16 19.64 -11.23
C SER A 41 -7.29 18.40 -11.56
N PRO A 42 -6.79 18.21 -12.79
CA PRO A 42 -5.89 17.09 -13.10
C PRO A 42 -4.54 17.19 -12.39
N ALA A 43 -4.04 18.41 -12.14
CA ALA A 43 -2.79 18.60 -11.41
C ALA A 43 -2.95 18.21 -9.93
N VAL A 44 -4.09 18.55 -9.31
CA VAL A 44 -4.44 18.09 -7.95
C VAL A 44 -4.52 16.56 -7.91
N ALA A 45 -5.25 15.92 -8.83
CA ALA A 45 -5.32 14.46 -8.90
C ALA A 45 -3.94 13.82 -9.01
N ARG A 46 -3.04 14.40 -9.82
CA ARG A 46 -1.68 13.87 -10.03
C ARG A 46 -0.84 13.88 -8.77
N VAL A 47 -0.98 14.90 -7.90
CA VAL A 47 -0.27 14.94 -6.61
C VAL A 47 -0.68 13.75 -5.74
N PHE A 48 -1.98 13.50 -5.62
CA PHE A 48 -2.48 12.37 -4.81
C PHE A 48 -2.16 11.01 -5.41
N LEU A 49 -2.16 10.88 -6.75
CA LEU A 49 -1.70 9.66 -7.41
C LEU A 49 -0.21 9.39 -7.14
N VAL A 50 0.64 10.41 -7.21
CA VAL A 50 2.07 10.26 -6.92
C VAL A 50 2.28 9.93 -5.44
N GLN A 51 1.59 10.61 -4.52
CA GLN A 51 1.66 10.30 -3.10
C GLN A 51 1.26 8.84 -2.81
N GLY A 52 0.17 8.40 -3.44
CA GLY A 52 -0.28 7.02 -3.43
C GLY A 52 0.76 6.01 -3.92
N ALA A 53 1.34 6.29 -5.09
CA ALA A 53 2.37 5.47 -5.69
C ALA A 53 3.62 5.40 -4.80
N VAL A 54 4.03 6.51 -4.20
CA VAL A 54 5.17 6.55 -3.26
C VAL A 54 4.90 5.68 -2.04
N ILE A 55 3.72 5.79 -1.43
CA ILE A 55 3.32 4.94 -0.30
C ILE A 55 3.35 3.46 -0.71
N GLY A 56 2.78 3.13 -1.88
CA GLY A 56 2.77 1.77 -2.42
C GLY A 56 4.16 1.20 -2.68
N VAL A 57 5.05 1.98 -3.30
CA VAL A 57 6.43 1.57 -3.62
C VAL A 57 7.26 1.38 -2.35
N VAL A 58 7.23 2.37 -1.45
CA VAL A 58 8.00 2.30 -0.19
C VAL A 58 7.49 1.16 0.68
N GLY A 59 6.17 1.03 0.83
CA GLY A 59 5.55 -0.06 1.59
C GLY A 59 5.88 -1.43 1.01
N THR A 60 5.81 -1.59 -0.31
CA THR A 60 6.14 -2.85 -0.98
C THR A 60 7.63 -3.18 -0.86
N ALA A 61 8.52 -2.19 -1.03
CA ALA A 61 9.96 -2.39 -0.88
C ALA A 61 10.34 -2.79 0.55
N MET A 62 9.78 -2.10 1.56
CA MET A 62 9.98 -2.45 2.96
C MET A 62 9.41 -3.83 3.31
N GLY A 63 8.19 -4.13 2.84
CA GLY A 63 7.54 -5.42 3.06
C GLY A 63 8.32 -6.57 2.42
N LEU A 64 8.86 -6.38 1.21
CA LEU A 64 9.69 -7.35 0.52
C LEU A 64 11.00 -7.61 1.29
N LEU A 65 11.70 -6.55 1.68
CA LEU A 65 12.95 -6.67 2.44
C LEU A 65 12.72 -7.39 3.78
N LEU A 66 11.67 -7.01 4.52
CA LEU A 66 11.33 -7.66 5.77
C LEU A 66 10.92 -9.13 5.56
N GLY A 67 10.10 -9.42 4.55
CA GLY A 67 9.66 -10.78 4.23
C GLY A 67 10.82 -11.70 3.86
N LEU A 68 11.74 -11.24 3.01
CA LEU A 68 12.94 -12.00 2.63
C LEU A 68 13.90 -12.19 3.80
N THR A 69 14.08 -11.15 4.63
CA THR A 69 14.94 -11.24 5.83
C THR A 69 14.37 -12.27 6.82
N VAL A 70 13.06 -12.24 7.06
CA VAL A 70 12.39 -13.22 7.93
C VAL A 70 12.50 -14.63 7.35
N ALA A 71 12.25 -14.80 6.04
CA ALA A 71 12.40 -16.10 5.37
C ALA A 71 13.81 -16.67 5.54
N TYR A 72 14.85 -15.84 5.33
CA TYR A 72 16.24 -16.24 5.50
C TYR A 72 16.59 -16.60 6.95
N VAL A 73 16.11 -15.82 7.92
CA VAL A 73 16.34 -16.08 9.35
C VAL A 73 15.66 -17.39 9.78
N VAL A 74 14.44 -17.65 9.32
CA VAL A 74 13.71 -18.89 9.62
C VAL A 74 14.46 -20.11 9.06
N ASP A 75 14.95 -20.01 7.83
CA ASP A 75 15.71 -21.08 7.16
C ASP A 75 17.05 -21.35 7.86
N THR A 76 17.81 -20.29 8.19
CA THR A 76 19.16 -20.42 8.77
C THR A 76 19.15 -20.74 10.27
N SER A 77 18.22 -20.16 11.04
CA SER A 77 18.28 -20.19 12.51
C SER A 77 17.49 -21.34 13.13
N GLY A 78 16.67 -22.06 12.35
CA GLY A 78 15.85 -23.16 12.86
C GLY A 78 14.97 -22.77 14.05
N TRP A 79 14.54 -21.50 14.13
CA TRP A 79 13.78 -20.95 15.27
C TRP A 79 12.51 -21.75 15.58
N ILE A 80 11.94 -22.40 14.56
CA ILE A 80 10.88 -23.38 14.70
C ILE A 80 11.55 -24.76 14.65
N ARG A 81 12.06 -25.23 15.79
CA ARG A 81 12.62 -26.59 15.90
C ARG A 81 11.46 -27.59 15.86
N ILE A 82 11.35 -28.33 14.77
CA ILE A 82 10.46 -29.50 14.71
C ILE A 82 11.20 -30.66 15.36
N ASN A 83 10.53 -31.42 16.23
CA ASN A 83 11.14 -32.58 16.88
C ASN A 83 11.59 -33.59 15.81
N PRO A 84 12.90 -33.85 15.65
CA PRO A 84 13.42 -34.67 14.55
C PRO A 84 12.94 -36.12 14.61
N ALA A 85 12.40 -36.57 15.75
CA ALA A 85 11.82 -37.90 15.93
C ALA A 85 10.52 -38.16 15.14
N VAL A 86 9.85 -37.12 14.62
CA VAL A 86 8.55 -37.25 13.92
C VAL A 86 8.63 -36.89 12.44
N TYR A 87 9.54 -36.00 12.03
CA TYR A 87 9.53 -35.42 10.68
C TYR A 87 10.80 -35.63 9.83
N PHE A 88 11.86 -36.28 10.34
CA PHE A 88 13.09 -36.59 9.57
C PHE A 88 13.73 -35.38 8.83
N ILE A 89 13.44 -34.14 9.25
CA ILE A 89 14.00 -32.91 8.68
C ILE A 89 14.38 -31.98 9.83
N ASP A 90 15.63 -31.49 9.84
CA ASP A 90 16.22 -30.71 10.93
C ASP A 90 15.78 -29.23 10.99
N HIS A 91 15.11 -28.74 9.94
CA HIS A 91 14.61 -27.36 9.80
C HIS A 91 13.46 -27.33 8.77
N LEU A 92 12.65 -26.27 8.78
CA LEU A 92 11.62 -26.07 7.76
C LEU A 92 12.29 -25.45 6.53
N PRO A 93 12.46 -26.17 5.40
CA PRO A 93 13.09 -25.58 4.23
C PRO A 93 12.17 -24.52 3.63
N VAL A 94 12.62 -23.26 3.65
CA VAL A 94 11.84 -22.15 3.05
C VAL A 94 12.26 -21.98 1.60
N HIS A 95 11.50 -22.57 0.69
CA HIS A 95 11.71 -22.37 -0.75
C HIS A 95 11.03 -21.08 -1.21
N ILE A 96 11.83 -20.07 -1.50
CA ILE A 96 11.36 -18.81 -2.08
C ILE A 96 11.27 -18.98 -3.60
N GLU A 97 10.05 -19.02 -4.13
CA GLU A 97 9.83 -18.97 -5.57
C GLU A 97 9.80 -17.52 -6.06
N TRP A 98 10.76 -17.14 -6.90
CA TRP A 98 10.84 -15.77 -7.44
C TRP A 98 9.61 -15.36 -8.25
N GLN A 99 8.90 -16.32 -8.84
CA GLN A 99 7.65 -16.06 -9.56
C GLN A 99 6.58 -15.49 -8.62
N ASP A 100 6.42 -16.09 -7.43
CA ASP A 100 5.48 -15.61 -6.42
C ASP A 100 5.84 -14.22 -5.91
N VAL A 101 7.13 -13.97 -5.70
CA VAL A 101 7.62 -12.64 -5.28
C VAL A 101 7.23 -11.57 -6.29
N VAL A 102 7.47 -11.81 -7.58
CA VAL A 102 7.14 -10.86 -8.66
C VAL A 102 5.63 -10.65 -8.75
N VAL A 103 4.84 -11.71 -8.66
CA VAL A 103 3.36 -11.62 -8.70
C VAL A 103 2.83 -10.81 -7.52
N VAL A 104 3.34 -11.04 -6.30
CA VAL A 104 2.91 -10.31 -5.10
C VAL A 104 3.29 -8.83 -5.19
N VAL A 105 4.52 -8.51 -5.61
CA VAL A 105 4.97 -7.13 -5.79
C VAL A 105 4.16 -6.40 -6.86
N ALA A 106 3.90 -7.05 -8.00
CA ALA A 106 3.09 -6.46 -9.06
C ALA A 106 1.64 -6.24 -8.60
N ALA A 107 1.06 -7.21 -7.90
CA ALA A 107 -0.30 -7.11 -7.37
C ALA A 107 -0.42 -6.03 -6.28
N SER A 108 0.55 -5.92 -5.35
CA SER A 108 0.53 -4.92 -4.30
C SER A 108 0.62 -3.50 -4.87
N LEU A 109 1.51 -3.28 -5.84
CA LEU A 109 1.64 -2.00 -6.53
C LEU A 109 0.36 -1.66 -7.32
N ALA A 110 -0.20 -2.63 -8.05
CA ALA A 110 -1.44 -2.44 -8.79
C ALA A 110 -2.59 -2.04 -7.85
N ILE A 111 -2.74 -2.72 -6.71
CA ILE A 111 -3.76 -2.41 -5.71
C ILE A 111 -3.54 -1.04 -5.10
N ALA A 112 -2.31 -0.68 -4.75
CA ALA A 112 -2.00 0.65 -4.21
C ALA A 112 -2.41 1.76 -5.19
N VAL A 113 -2.06 1.60 -6.47
CA VAL A 113 -2.45 2.54 -7.53
C VAL A 113 -3.97 2.58 -7.69
N LEU A 114 -4.65 1.43 -7.79
CA LEU A 114 -6.10 1.37 -7.93
C LEU A 114 -6.83 2.02 -6.73
N ALA A 115 -6.36 1.77 -5.51
CA ALA A 115 -6.88 2.38 -4.30
C ALA A 115 -6.77 3.91 -4.32
N THR A 116 -5.72 4.45 -4.92
CA THR A 116 -5.47 5.91 -4.98
C THR A 116 -6.30 6.65 -6.03
N ILE A 117 -6.93 5.94 -6.97
CA ILE A 117 -7.77 6.55 -8.01
C ILE A 117 -9.02 7.20 -7.39
N TYR A 118 -9.63 6.58 -6.38
CA TYR A 118 -10.80 7.14 -5.71
C TYR A 118 -10.51 8.47 -4.98
N PRO A 119 -9.54 8.54 -4.05
CA PRO A 119 -9.25 9.78 -3.33
C PRO A 119 -8.68 10.87 -4.24
N SER A 120 -7.88 10.52 -5.26
CA SER A 120 -7.37 11.52 -6.21
C SER A 120 -8.49 12.20 -7.02
N ARG A 121 -9.51 11.44 -7.42
CA ARG A 121 -10.71 11.99 -8.07
C ARG A 121 -11.54 12.85 -7.11
N SER A 122 -11.71 12.41 -5.87
CA SER A 122 -12.38 13.19 -4.83
C SER A 122 -11.69 14.54 -4.61
N ALA A 123 -10.35 14.54 -4.49
CA ALA A 123 -9.55 15.76 -4.34
C ALA A 123 -9.67 16.72 -5.52
N ALA A 124 -9.70 16.19 -6.75
CA ALA A 124 -9.81 16.99 -7.97
C ALA A 124 -11.19 17.66 -8.15
N ALA A 125 -12.23 17.09 -7.53
CA ALA A 125 -13.59 17.63 -7.56
C ALA A 125 -13.79 18.81 -6.61
N LEU A 126 -12.96 18.97 -5.56
CA LEU A 126 -13.09 20.01 -4.54
C LEU A 126 -13.04 21.42 -5.12
N THR A 127 -14.13 22.18 -5.05
CA THR A 127 -14.15 23.56 -5.57
C THR A 127 -13.59 24.57 -4.55
N PRO A 128 -13.03 25.71 -5.00
CA PRO A 128 -12.51 26.75 -4.09
C PRO A 128 -13.56 27.27 -3.10
N VAL A 129 -14.82 27.35 -3.55
CA VAL A 129 -15.95 27.82 -2.74
C VAL A 129 -16.29 26.83 -1.64
N GLU A 130 -16.30 25.53 -1.93
CA GLU A 130 -16.51 24.49 -0.92
C GLU A 130 -15.35 24.42 0.08
N ALA A 131 -14.12 24.66 -0.37
CA ALA A 131 -12.93 24.63 0.49
C ALA A 131 -12.88 25.77 1.52
N ILE A 132 -13.51 26.91 1.24
CA ILE A 132 -13.58 28.06 2.14
C ILE A 132 -14.84 28.03 3.02
N ARG A 133 -15.89 27.33 2.58
CA ARG A 133 -17.17 27.23 3.30
C ARG A 133 -17.18 26.17 4.42
N HIS A 134 -16.17 25.29 4.48
CA HIS A 134 -15.98 24.40 5.63
C HIS A 134 -15.34 25.16 6.80
N GLU A 135 -16.12 26.05 7.41
CA GLU A 135 -16.03 26.47 8.82
C GLU A 135 -17.38 26.20 9.49
#